data_AF-A0AAV1TAQ3-F1
#
_entry.id   AF-A0AAV1TAQ3-F1
#
_cell.length_a   1.000
_cell.length_b   1.000
_cell.length_c   1.000
_cell.angle_alpha   90.00
_cell.angle_beta   90.00
_cell.angle_gamma   90.00
#
_symmetry.space_group_name_H-M   'P 1'
#
loop_
_entity.id
_entity.type
_entity.pdbx_description
1 polymer ?
#
loop_
_entity_poly.entity_id
_entity_poly.type
_entity_poly.pdbx_seq_one_letter_code
_entity_poly.pdbx_strand_id
1 'polypeptide(L)'
;MVLDDPFVAKLEYDQQGIGALFHLLVQRFRPSSQSKEVTASQEEACQVLRGLAAVVWKPANVERSRRVWLSDNSSASALSRLRLVSMFATQLLPLLRSQMEREESTSKFRGYALSASDEPTGEGKLERSTAHQMWCLVLNFVSGLLRLQAEATVVESRKMDVWEFMSCAEPLLLAAVEPSTCRRFTCATIAEHQALLRLLNGLSRSASTRKRWRQAFPTSAVVLMEQSRQLLRRACTLLGSSSTEKNRSPVEKEVWHARSKSVNKGTINGGGSLVSRSPRSPRSPSSFAYSCQTLLHDHLRAVRDVEKRKLSAFHQEMETELVEVVRLASLLLSKWTASPTDRDAIVVVDGVRCVDEEQLVPLLAFIPPSEARSMNSRPGLGHLSLAMDFILDQLLAKEDTRSGSQNMEMRLAPTNAIDACVLLFLKTYRLYADQYELVKRDRDEFSSFFRRFGVRISEDETGATAAVDRQLLQHIDLVLARQ
;
A
#
# COMPACT_ATOMS: atom_id res chain seq x y z
N MET A 1 29.00 7.51 -18.83
CA MET A 1 28.73 6.24 -19.54
C MET A 1 27.93 5.37 -18.60
N VAL A 2 26.66 5.11 -18.91
CA VAL A 2 25.78 4.28 -18.08
C VAL A 2 26.18 2.83 -18.33
N LEU A 3 26.68 2.13 -17.31
CA LEU A 3 26.90 0.68 -17.40
C LEU A 3 25.55 0.01 -17.66
N ASP A 4 25.46 -0.59 -18.83
CA ASP A 4 24.30 -1.33 -19.28
C ASP A 4 23.99 -2.49 -18.33
N ASP A 5 22.72 -2.66 -17.97
CA ASP A 5 22.29 -3.88 -17.30
C ASP A 5 22.31 -5.03 -18.33
N PRO A 6 23.29 -5.95 -18.26
CA PRO A 6 23.53 -6.95 -19.31
C PRO A 6 22.32 -7.87 -19.49
N PHE A 7 21.49 -8.01 -18.45
CA PHE A 7 20.26 -8.79 -18.51
C PHE A 7 19.21 -8.17 -19.43
N VAL A 8 19.06 -6.85 -19.43
CA VAL A 8 18.08 -6.15 -20.28
C VAL A 8 18.51 -6.19 -21.75
N ALA A 9 19.81 -6.04 -22.02
CA ALA A 9 20.37 -6.19 -23.37
C ALA A 9 20.20 -7.63 -23.89
N LYS A 10 20.34 -8.63 -23.03
CA LYS A 10 20.10 -10.04 -23.36
C LYS A 10 18.62 -10.31 -23.68
N LEU A 11 17.69 -9.72 -22.92
CA LEU A 11 16.25 -9.80 -23.19
C LEU A 11 15.84 -9.12 -24.51
N GLU A 12 16.52 -8.03 -24.91
CA GLU A 12 16.30 -7.38 -26.21
C GLU A 12 16.72 -8.30 -27.39
N TYR A 13 17.79 -9.09 -27.21
CA TYR A 13 18.30 -10.03 -28.21
C TYR A 13 17.45 -11.31 -28.32
N ASP A 14 17.02 -11.90 -27.19
CA ASP A 14 16.26 -13.15 -27.14
C ASP A 14 14.73 -12.94 -27.02
N GLN A 15 14.11 -12.21 -27.96
CA GLN A 15 12.66 -11.95 -27.91
C GLN A 15 11.80 -13.24 -27.96
N GLN A 16 12.31 -14.32 -28.55
CA GLN A 16 11.69 -15.66 -28.52
C GLN A 16 11.92 -16.37 -27.18
N GLY A 17 13.01 -16.05 -26.46
CA GLY A 17 13.37 -16.63 -25.15
C GLY A 17 12.48 -16.15 -24.01
N ILE A 18 11.81 -15.00 -24.15
CA ILE A 18 10.89 -14.46 -23.14
C ILE A 18 9.71 -15.42 -22.93
N GLY A 19 9.03 -15.85 -24.00
CA GLY A 19 7.92 -16.79 -23.88
C GLY A 19 8.35 -18.13 -23.27
N ALA A 20 9.53 -18.63 -23.65
CA ALA A 20 10.12 -19.83 -23.07
C ALA A 20 10.45 -19.66 -21.57
N LEU A 21 10.97 -18.50 -21.16
CA LEU A 21 11.23 -18.17 -19.76
C LEU A 21 9.95 -18.26 -18.92
N PHE A 22 8.83 -17.72 -19.40
CA PHE A 22 7.57 -17.79 -18.67
C PHE A 22 6.95 -19.19 -18.68
N HIS A 23 7.09 -19.95 -19.76
CA HIS A 23 6.73 -21.36 -19.76
C HIS A 23 7.56 -22.16 -18.74
N LEU A 24 8.86 -21.88 -18.63
CA LEU A 24 9.72 -22.47 -17.62
C LEU A 24 9.30 -22.04 -16.21
N LEU A 25 8.94 -20.77 -15.99
CA LEU A 25 8.41 -20.31 -14.69
C LEU A 25 7.15 -21.09 -14.29
N VAL A 26 6.20 -21.24 -15.22
CA VAL A 26 4.98 -22.02 -14.98
C VAL A 26 5.31 -23.49 -14.72
N GLN A 27 6.20 -24.09 -15.52
CA GLN A 27 6.60 -25.49 -15.36
C GLN A 27 7.30 -25.75 -14.03
N ARG A 28 8.20 -24.86 -13.63
CA ARG A 28 8.94 -24.92 -12.35
C ARG A 28 8.04 -24.74 -11.14
N PHE A 29 6.86 -24.12 -11.32
CA PHE A 29 5.87 -23.95 -10.29
C PHE A 29 4.82 -25.07 -10.23
N ARG A 30 4.68 -25.90 -11.28
CA ARG A 30 3.70 -27.00 -11.27
C ARG A 30 3.98 -27.95 -10.11
N PRO A 31 2.95 -28.35 -9.35
CA PRO A 31 3.11 -29.30 -8.28
C PRO A 31 3.38 -30.69 -8.87
N SER A 32 4.65 -31.09 -8.95
CA SER A 32 5.04 -32.49 -8.78
C SER A 32 5.17 -32.75 -7.27
N SER A 33 5.05 -34.00 -6.83
CA SER A 33 5.14 -34.47 -5.43
C SER A 33 5.96 -33.56 -4.49
N GLN A 34 5.44 -33.26 -3.27
CA GLN A 34 6.13 -32.45 -2.25
C GLN A 34 7.51 -33.03 -1.91
N SER A 35 8.52 -32.61 -2.65
CA SER A 35 9.93 -32.95 -2.45
C SER A 35 10.73 -31.66 -2.27
N LYS A 36 11.89 -31.77 -1.61
CA LYS A 36 12.83 -30.65 -1.43
C LYS A 36 13.25 -30.02 -2.77
N GLU A 37 13.24 -30.79 -3.85
CA GLU A 37 13.54 -30.34 -5.20
C GLU A 37 12.44 -29.42 -5.76
N VAL A 38 11.17 -29.70 -5.45
CA VAL A 38 10.04 -28.88 -5.90
C VAL A 38 10.04 -27.53 -5.20
N THR A 39 10.34 -27.48 -3.90
CA THR A 39 10.49 -26.22 -3.16
C THR A 39 11.63 -25.37 -3.71
N ALA A 40 12.78 -25.97 -3.99
CA ALA A 40 13.91 -25.25 -4.60
C ALA A 40 13.57 -24.71 -6.01
N SER A 41 12.89 -25.52 -6.82
CA SER A 41 12.40 -25.12 -8.14
C SER A 41 11.41 -23.93 -8.08
N GLN A 42 10.50 -23.92 -7.10
CA GLN A 42 9.58 -22.80 -6.88
C GLN A 42 10.31 -21.54 -6.42
N GLU A 43 11.33 -21.67 -5.57
CA GLU A 43 12.17 -20.55 -5.13
C GLU A 43 12.96 -19.93 -6.27
N GLU A 44 13.56 -20.76 -7.15
CA GLU A 44 14.22 -20.30 -8.38
C GLU A 44 13.26 -19.48 -9.26
N ALA A 45 12.05 -19.99 -9.48
CA ALA A 45 11.02 -19.29 -10.25
C ALA A 45 10.63 -17.95 -9.60
N CYS A 46 10.49 -17.93 -8.27
CA CYS A 46 10.23 -16.72 -7.51
C CYS A 46 11.36 -15.69 -7.66
N GLN A 47 12.63 -16.12 -7.64
CA GLN A 47 13.77 -15.22 -7.82
C GLN A 47 13.86 -14.62 -9.22
N VAL A 48 13.61 -15.42 -10.25
CA VAL A 48 13.56 -14.92 -11.63
C VAL A 48 12.46 -13.86 -11.77
N LEU A 49 11.26 -14.12 -11.24
CA LEU A 49 10.16 -13.17 -11.29
C LEU A 49 10.47 -11.89 -10.47
N ARG A 50 11.18 -12.02 -9.34
CA ARG A 50 11.67 -10.88 -8.54
C ARG A 50 12.63 -10.01 -9.36
N GLY A 51 13.57 -10.62 -10.08
CA GLY A 51 14.46 -9.91 -11.00
C GLY A 51 13.70 -9.19 -12.11
N LEU A 52 12.75 -9.87 -12.76
CA LEU A 52 11.92 -9.28 -13.81
C LEU A 52 11.09 -8.08 -13.32
N ALA A 53 10.46 -8.20 -12.14
CA ALA A 53 9.75 -7.09 -11.53
C ALA A 53 10.72 -5.91 -11.26
N ALA A 54 11.87 -6.16 -10.63
CA ALA A 54 12.85 -5.12 -10.35
C ALA A 54 13.32 -4.38 -11.63
N VAL A 55 13.56 -5.12 -12.71
CA VAL A 55 13.96 -4.54 -14.01
C VAL A 55 12.92 -3.57 -14.55
N VAL A 56 11.63 -3.95 -14.51
CA VAL A 56 10.51 -3.14 -15.01
C VAL A 56 10.28 -1.87 -14.15
N TRP A 57 10.58 -1.94 -12.86
CA TRP A 57 10.40 -0.82 -11.93
C TRP A 57 11.59 0.14 -11.88
N LYS A 58 12.75 -0.23 -12.43
CA LYS A 58 13.95 0.62 -12.44
C LYS A 58 13.77 1.81 -13.40
N PRO A 59 13.83 3.08 -12.95
CA PRO A 59 13.64 4.26 -13.80
C PRO A 59 14.62 4.33 -14.98
N ALA A 60 15.88 3.93 -14.75
CA ALA A 60 16.92 3.89 -15.79
C ALA A 60 16.61 2.91 -16.94
N ASN A 61 15.74 1.94 -16.70
CA ASN A 61 15.41 0.88 -17.67
C ASN A 61 14.11 1.16 -18.42
N VAL A 62 13.44 2.30 -18.23
CA VAL A 62 12.09 2.56 -18.78
C VAL A 62 12.05 2.33 -20.29
N GLU A 63 12.93 2.95 -21.06
CA GLU A 63 12.86 2.83 -22.53
C GLU A 63 13.24 1.44 -23.03
N ARG A 64 14.26 0.81 -22.45
CA ARG A 64 14.63 -0.56 -22.81
C ARG A 64 13.52 -1.56 -22.45
N SER A 65 12.96 -1.44 -21.26
CA SER A 65 11.83 -2.25 -20.82
C SER A 65 10.63 -2.04 -21.74
N ARG A 66 10.36 -0.81 -22.16
CA ARG A 66 9.33 -0.54 -23.17
C ARG A 66 9.64 -1.25 -24.50
N ARG A 67 10.88 -1.23 -24.98
CA ARG A 67 11.26 -1.96 -26.21
C ARG A 67 11.09 -3.49 -26.08
N VAL A 68 11.57 -4.06 -24.97
CA VAL A 68 11.49 -5.50 -24.68
C VAL A 68 10.05 -5.97 -24.49
N TRP A 69 9.26 -5.23 -23.73
CA TRP A 69 7.93 -5.68 -23.28
C TRP A 69 6.80 -5.16 -24.16
N LEU A 70 6.96 -3.99 -24.82
CA LEU A 70 5.88 -3.26 -25.48
C LEU A 70 6.13 -2.90 -26.97
N SER A 71 7.33 -3.10 -27.54
CA SER A 71 7.60 -2.74 -28.96
C SER A 71 7.23 -3.83 -29.99
N ASP A 72 6.45 -3.45 -30.99
CA ASP A 72 5.91 -4.30 -32.07
C ASP A 72 6.86 -4.41 -33.29
N ASN A 73 8.11 -4.85 -33.09
CA ASN A 73 9.04 -4.93 -34.22
C ASN A 73 8.79 -6.12 -35.17
N SER A 74 7.79 -6.98 -34.91
CA SER A 74 7.33 -7.99 -35.89
C SER A 74 5.91 -8.49 -35.59
N SER A 75 5.15 -8.85 -36.63
CA SER A 75 3.79 -9.42 -36.51
C SER A 75 3.74 -10.73 -35.72
N ALA A 76 4.84 -11.50 -35.71
CA ALA A 76 4.97 -12.74 -34.93
C ALA A 76 5.34 -12.50 -33.45
N SER A 77 6.09 -11.44 -33.13
CA SER A 77 6.49 -11.10 -31.75
C SER A 77 5.41 -10.37 -30.96
N ALA A 78 4.49 -9.67 -31.63
CA ALA A 78 3.31 -9.06 -31.00
C ALA A 78 2.38 -10.11 -30.37
N LEU A 79 2.23 -11.27 -31.01
CA LEU A 79 1.41 -12.39 -30.55
C LEU A 79 1.99 -13.14 -29.34
N SER A 80 3.32 -13.20 -29.19
CA SER A 80 3.97 -13.89 -28.06
C SER A 80 4.02 -13.07 -26.78
N ARG A 81 3.97 -11.73 -26.86
CA ARG A 81 4.00 -10.82 -25.71
C ARG A 81 2.62 -10.58 -25.09
N LEU A 82 1.57 -10.46 -25.92
CA LEU A 82 0.17 -10.49 -25.48
C LEU A 82 -0.18 -11.81 -24.78
N ARG A 83 0.53 -12.91 -25.12
CA ARG A 83 0.42 -14.20 -24.42
C ARG A 83 1.00 -14.22 -23.01
N LEU A 84 1.84 -13.26 -22.58
CA LEU A 84 2.47 -13.32 -21.25
C LEU A 84 1.48 -13.04 -20.12
N VAL A 85 0.72 -11.95 -20.26
CA VAL A 85 -0.33 -11.60 -19.29
C VAL A 85 -1.42 -12.67 -19.29
N SER A 86 -1.80 -13.18 -20.46
CA SER A 86 -2.71 -14.32 -20.59
C SER A 86 -2.13 -15.62 -19.98
N MET A 87 -0.83 -15.90 -20.14
CA MET A 87 -0.18 -17.08 -19.54
C MET A 87 -0.15 -16.98 -18.01
N PHE A 88 0.14 -15.81 -17.45
CA PHE A 88 -0.03 -15.61 -16.01
C PHE A 88 -1.46 -15.86 -15.59
N ALA A 89 -2.42 -15.23 -16.27
CA ALA A 89 -3.84 -15.31 -15.96
C ALA A 89 -4.37 -16.76 -15.99
N THR A 90 -4.07 -17.50 -17.06
CA THR A 90 -4.69 -18.81 -17.35
C THR A 90 -3.88 -20.00 -16.84
N GLN A 91 -2.56 -19.87 -16.67
CA GLN A 91 -1.69 -20.99 -16.27
C GLN A 91 -1.12 -20.82 -14.86
N LEU A 92 -0.59 -19.64 -14.51
CA LEU A 92 0.09 -19.46 -13.22
C LEU A 92 -0.87 -19.16 -12.08
N LEU A 93 -1.83 -18.24 -12.27
CA LEU A 93 -2.75 -17.83 -11.20
C LEU A 93 -3.57 -19.00 -10.62
N PRO A 94 -4.09 -19.95 -11.41
CA PRO A 94 -4.80 -21.11 -10.85
C PRO A 94 -3.90 -21.98 -9.95
N LEU A 95 -2.63 -22.15 -10.32
CA LEU A 95 -1.65 -22.91 -9.52
C LEU A 95 -1.33 -22.19 -8.21
N LEU A 96 -1.07 -20.88 -8.28
CA LEU A 96 -0.80 -20.04 -7.11
C LEU A 96 -1.99 -20.07 -6.15
N ARG A 97 -3.20 -19.88 -6.67
CA ARG A 97 -4.43 -19.91 -5.89
C ARG A 97 -4.60 -21.24 -5.16
N SER A 98 -4.51 -22.36 -5.87
CA SER A 98 -4.68 -23.68 -5.26
C SER A 98 -3.63 -23.97 -4.19
N GLN A 99 -2.38 -23.54 -4.39
CA GLN A 99 -1.34 -23.69 -3.38
C GLN A 99 -1.58 -22.78 -2.16
N MET A 100 -1.92 -21.52 -2.39
CA MET A 100 -2.21 -20.55 -1.31
C MET A 100 -3.41 -20.98 -0.46
N GLU A 101 -4.48 -21.49 -1.08
CA GLU A 101 -5.66 -22.01 -0.35
C GLU A 101 -5.28 -23.19 0.56
N ARG A 102 -4.44 -24.12 0.08
CA ARG A 102 -3.93 -25.23 0.90
C ARG A 102 -3.03 -24.76 2.03
N GLU A 103 -2.09 -23.87 1.75
CA GLU A 103 -1.18 -23.32 2.75
C GLU A 103 -1.94 -22.50 3.81
N GLU A 104 -2.94 -21.72 3.42
CA GLU A 104 -3.75 -20.93 4.35
C GLU A 104 -4.64 -21.84 5.23
N SER A 105 -5.19 -22.91 4.66
CA SER A 105 -5.97 -23.89 5.43
C SER A 105 -5.16 -24.59 6.54
N THR A 106 -3.85 -24.75 6.31
CA THR A 106 -2.95 -25.44 7.24
C THR A 106 -2.27 -24.48 8.22
N SER A 107 -1.78 -23.34 7.73
CA SER A 107 -1.10 -22.34 8.55
C SER A 107 -2.06 -21.46 9.35
N LYS A 108 -3.32 -21.31 8.91
CA LYS A 108 -4.31 -20.34 9.40
C LYS A 108 -3.90 -18.88 9.16
N PHE A 109 -2.89 -18.65 8.32
CA PHE A 109 -2.34 -17.33 8.03
C PHE A 109 -2.15 -17.13 6.54
N ARG A 110 -2.85 -16.14 5.98
CA ARG A 110 -2.64 -15.75 4.59
C ARG A 110 -1.18 -15.40 4.32
N GLY A 111 -0.62 -16.07 3.31
CA GLY A 111 0.74 -15.87 2.84
C GLY A 111 1.83 -16.53 3.68
N TYR A 112 1.48 -17.44 4.59
CA TYR A 112 2.45 -18.26 5.31
C TYR A 112 2.17 -19.75 5.07
N ALA A 113 3.24 -20.53 5.06
CA ALA A 113 3.21 -21.98 4.95
C ALA A 113 3.90 -22.59 6.16
N LEU A 114 3.48 -23.81 6.55
CA LEU A 114 4.21 -24.61 7.52
C LEU A 114 5.46 -25.18 6.83
N SER A 115 6.63 -24.96 7.44
CA SER A 115 7.87 -25.55 6.98
C SER A 115 7.80 -27.07 7.15
N ALA A 116 8.28 -27.80 6.16
CA ALA A 116 8.42 -29.26 6.23
C ALA A 116 9.56 -29.59 7.21
N SER A 117 9.23 -29.60 8.50
CA SER A 117 10.13 -30.02 9.57
C SER A 117 10.12 -31.54 9.68
N ASP A 118 11.31 -32.14 9.76
CA ASP A 118 11.50 -33.56 10.07
C ASP A 118 11.29 -33.85 11.59
N GLU A 119 10.96 -32.84 12.41
CA GLU A 119 10.79 -33.02 13.86
C GLU A 119 9.35 -33.42 14.28
N PRO A 120 9.20 -34.44 15.15
CA PRO A 120 7.91 -35.01 15.57
C PRO A 120 7.12 -34.16 16.57
N THR A 121 7.66 -33.02 16.99
CA THR A 121 7.06 -32.10 17.97
C THR A 121 6.15 -31.07 17.28
N GLY A 122 5.03 -31.54 16.74
CA GLY A 122 3.69 -30.90 16.62
C GLY A 122 3.47 -29.44 16.19
N GLU A 123 4.44 -28.54 16.21
CA GLU A 123 4.31 -27.13 15.84
C GLU A 123 5.31 -26.82 14.71
N GLY A 124 4.86 -27.01 13.46
CA GLY A 124 5.64 -26.66 12.29
C GLY A 124 5.99 -25.17 12.28
N LYS A 125 7.27 -24.85 12.02
CA LYS A 125 7.76 -23.48 11.92
C LYS A 125 7.08 -22.77 10.74
N LEU A 126 6.49 -21.60 10.97
CA LEU A 126 5.85 -20.80 9.92
C LEU A 126 6.87 -20.02 9.11
N GLU A 127 6.80 -20.15 7.78
CA GLU A 127 7.66 -19.46 6.81
C GLU A 127 6.82 -18.69 5.79
N ARG A 128 7.45 -17.75 5.06
CA ARG A 128 6.75 -17.00 4.02
C ARG A 128 6.42 -17.96 2.87
N SER A 129 5.16 -18.01 2.46
CA SER A 129 4.72 -18.82 1.32
C SER A 129 5.39 -18.34 0.02
N THR A 130 6.03 -19.25 -0.71
CA THR A 130 6.60 -18.97 -2.03
C THR A 130 5.49 -18.66 -3.04
N ALA A 131 4.34 -19.33 -2.96
CA ALA A 131 3.17 -19.04 -3.81
C ALA A 131 2.65 -17.62 -3.60
N HIS A 132 2.50 -17.19 -2.34
CA HIS A 132 2.08 -15.84 -2.00
C HIS A 132 3.09 -14.78 -2.44
N GLN A 133 4.39 -15.05 -2.26
CA GLN A 133 5.44 -14.15 -2.76
C GLN A 133 5.37 -14.01 -4.29
N MET A 134 5.23 -15.12 -5.02
CA MET A 134 5.08 -15.09 -6.48
C MET A 134 3.83 -14.33 -6.90
N TRP A 135 2.71 -14.50 -6.21
CA TRP A 135 1.50 -13.71 -6.45
C TRP A 135 1.75 -12.20 -6.33
N CYS A 136 2.35 -11.75 -5.23
CA CYS A 136 2.73 -10.34 -5.06
C CYS A 136 3.68 -9.84 -6.16
N LEU A 137 4.61 -10.69 -6.61
CA LEU A 137 5.55 -10.36 -7.68
C LEU A 137 4.88 -10.29 -9.05
N VAL A 138 3.90 -11.17 -9.35
CA VAL A 138 3.07 -11.09 -10.57
C VAL A 138 2.32 -9.77 -10.59
N LEU A 139 1.67 -9.40 -9.48
CA LEU A 139 1.00 -8.12 -9.34
C LEU A 139 1.95 -6.95 -9.61
N ASN A 140 3.12 -6.94 -8.97
CA ASN A 140 4.12 -5.89 -9.19
C ASN A 140 4.60 -5.85 -10.65
N PHE A 141 4.86 -7.00 -11.27
CA PHE A 141 5.30 -7.07 -12.67
C PHE A 141 4.24 -6.51 -13.63
N VAL A 142 2.98 -6.98 -13.53
CA VAL A 142 1.86 -6.49 -14.35
C VAL A 142 1.62 -4.99 -14.14
N SER A 143 1.68 -4.53 -12.90
CA SER A 143 1.59 -3.10 -12.55
C SER A 143 2.70 -2.27 -13.21
N GLY A 144 3.92 -2.80 -13.24
CA GLY A 144 5.06 -2.18 -13.88
C GLY A 144 4.89 -2.08 -15.40
N LEU A 145 4.33 -3.10 -16.04
CA LEU A 145 4.00 -3.06 -17.48
C LEU A 145 2.94 -1.99 -17.77
N LEU A 146 1.89 -1.88 -16.95
CA LEU A 146 0.88 -0.83 -17.07
C LEU A 146 1.48 0.57 -16.94
N ARG A 147 2.46 0.76 -16.05
CA ARG A 147 3.21 2.02 -15.89
C ARG A 147 4.00 2.36 -17.15
N LEU A 148 4.80 1.43 -17.66
CA LEU A 148 5.61 1.64 -18.87
C LEU A 148 4.76 1.99 -20.10
N GLN A 149 3.55 1.46 -20.16
CA GLN A 149 2.58 1.75 -21.22
C GLN A 149 1.98 3.16 -21.11
N ALA A 150 1.88 3.72 -19.90
CA ALA A 150 1.35 5.07 -19.69
C ALA A 150 2.32 6.17 -20.17
N GLU A 151 3.61 5.88 -20.12
CA GLU A 151 4.68 6.82 -20.52
C GLU A 151 4.99 6.74 -22.04
N ALA A 152 4.35 5.82 -22.79
CA ALA A 152 4.51 5.67 -24.23
C ALA A 152 3.61 6.67 -24.98
N THR A 153 4.22 7.64 -25.66
CA THR A 153 3.54 8.84 -26.18
C THR A 153 2.82 8.69 -27.53
N VAL A 154 2.95 7.59 -28.29
CA VAL A 154 2.70 7.68 -29.75
C VAL A 154 1.75 6.66 -30.41
N VAL A 155 1.33 5.53 -29.84
CA VAL A 155 0.42 4.65 -30.61
C VAL A 155 -0.66 3.97 -29.76
N GLU A 156 -1.93 4.29 -30.06
CA GLU A 156 -3.13 3.65 -29.51
C GLU A 156 -3.34 2.20 -30.01
N SER A 157 -2.50 1.69 -30.91
CA SER A 157 -2.85 0.55 -31.75
C SER A 157 -2.86 -0.81 -31.05
N ARG A 158 -2.35 -0.95 -29.82
CA ARG A 158 -2.54 -2.16 -28.98
C ARG A 158 -2.29 -1.86 -27.51
N LYS A 159 -3.36 -1.57 -26.76
CA LYS A 159 -3.27 -1.54 -25.30
C LYS A 159 -3.13 -2.97 -24.78
N MET A 160 -2.22 -3.20 -23.82
CA MET A 160 -2.15 -4.48 -23.10
C MET A 160 -3.55 -4.84 -22.58
N ASP A 161 -4.06 -6.02 -22.96
CA ASP A 161 -5.35 -6.49 -22.47
C ASP A 161 -5.20 -7.05 -21.05
N VAL A 162 -5.22 -6.13 -20.08
CA VAL A 162 -5.15 -6.47 -18.66
C VAL A 162 -6.44 -7.09 -18.13
N TRP A 163 -7.54 -7.05 -18.89
CA TRP A 163 -8.86 -7.40 -18.37
C TRP A 163 -9.08 -8.91 -18.30
N GLU A 164 -8.47 -9.69 -19.19
CA GLU A 164 -8.39 -11.16 -19.05
C GLU A 164 -7.66 -11.54 -17.76
N PHE A 165 -6.54 -10.87 -17.47
CA PHE A 165 -5.82 -11.05 -16.21
C PHE A 165 -6.67 -10.67 -15.00
N MET A 166 -7.38 -9.53 -15.05
CA MET A 166 -8.27 -9.11 -13.97
C MET A 166 -9.38 -10.14 -13.71
N SER A 167 -9.95 -10.73 -14.75
CA SER A 167 -10.99 -11.78 -14.63
C SER A 167 -10.48 -13.01 -13.87
N CYS A 168 -9.24 -13.42 -14.13
CA CYS A 168 -8.63 -14.57 -13.46
C CYS A 168 -8.10 -14.22 -12.06
N ALA A 169 -7.65 -12.98 -11.86
CA ALA A 169 -7.08 -12.46 -10.62
C ALA A 169 -8.14 -12.09 -9.58
N GLU A 170 -9.36 -11.76 -9.99
CA GLU A 170 -10.43 -11.23 -9.14
C GLU A 170 -10.63 -12.02 -7.83
N PRO A 171 -10.70 -13.37 -7.81
CA PRO A 171 -10.85 -14.12 -6.57
C PRO A 171 -9.69 -13.90 -5.59
N LEU A 172 -8.45 -13.82 -6.08
CA LEU A 172 -7.27 -13.59 -5.26
C LEU A 172 -7.23 -12.15 -4.73
N LEU A 173 -7.61 -11.17 -5.56
CA LEU A 173 -7.68 -9.76 -5.20
C LEU A 173 -8.73 -9.51 -4.10
N LEU A 174 -9.91 -10.14 -4.22
CA LEU A 174 -10.97 -10.05 -3.22
C LEU A 174 -10.58 -10.74 -1.92
N ALA A 175 -9.96 -11.92 -2.00
CA ALA A 175 -9.48 -12.63 -0.81
C ALA A 175 -8.41 -11.84 -0.03
N ALA A 176 -7.64 -10.97 -0.69
CA ALA A 176 -6.66 -10.11 -0.03
C ALA A 176 -7.31 -9.06 0.89
N VAL A 177 -8.56 -8.67 0.58
CA VAL A 177 -9.29 -7.61 1.28
C VAL A 177 -10.46 -8.13 2.13
N GLU A 178 -10.52 -9.44 2.37
CA GLU A 178 -11.52 -10.03 3.24
C GLU A 178 -11.34 -9.58 4.70
N PRO A 179 -12.44 -9.40 5.46
CA PRO A 179 -12.36 -8.97 6.87
C PRO A 179 -11.50 -9.87 7.76
N SER A 180 -11.48 -11.18 7.48
CA SER A 180 -10.65 -12.18 8.16
C SER A 180 -9.16 -11.88 7.99
N THR A 181 -8.73 -11.63 6.75
CA THR A 181 -7.37 -11.28 6.36
C THR A 181 -6.98 -9.89 6.86
N CYS A 182 -7.88 -8.92 6.71
CA CYS A 182 -7.64 -7.55 7.10
C CYS A 182 -7.80 -7.30 8.60
N ARG A 183 -8.05 -8.30 9.46
CA ARG A 183 -8.20 -8.03 10.91
C ARG A 183 -6.88 -7.58 11.55
N ARG A 184 -5.77 -8.25 11.26
CA ARG A 184 -4.42 -7.92 11.75
C ARG A 184 -3.41 -7.98 10.62
N PHE A 185 -2.61 -6.93 10.48
CA PHE A 185 -1.57 -6.88 9.46
C PHE A 185 -0.35 -7.71 9.85
N THR A 186 0.02 -8.61 8.95
CA THR A 186 1.30 -9.31 8.92
C THR A 186 2.16 -8.74 7.80
N CYS A 187 3.47 -9.02 7.79
CA CYS A 187 4.33 -8.66 6.66
C CYS A 187 3.78 -9.15 5.31
N ALA A 188 3.17 -10.35 5.31
CA ALA A 188 2.52 -10.92 4.14
C ALA A 188 1.43 -10.01 3.58
N THR A 189 0.47 -9.69 4.45
CA THR A 189 -0.71 -8.95 4.05
C THR A 189 -0.32 -7.54 3.61
N ILE A 190 0.63 -6.87 4.27
CA ILE A 190 1.06 -5.53 3.83
C ILE A 190 1.71 -5.58 2.45
N ALA A 191 2.60 -6.53 2.21
CA ALA A 191 3.23 -6.69 0.89
C ALA A 191 2.20 -6.94 -0.22
N GLU A 192 1.16 -7.74 0.07
CA GLU A 192 0.06 -7.99 -0.87
C GLU A 192 -0.79 -6.73 -1.10
N HIS A 193 -1.16 -6.00 -0.04
CA HIS A 193 -1.89 -4.74 -0.16
C HIS A 193 -1.11 -3.70 -0.97
N GLN A 194 0.21 -3.59 -0.79
CA GLN A 194 1.03 -2.70 -1.60
C GLN A 194 1.05 -3.12 -3.08
N ALA A 195 1.23 -4.41 -3.37
CA ALA A 195 1.21 -4.92 -4.73
C ALA A 195 -0.16 -4.71 -5.41
N LEU A 196 -1.24 -4.94 -4.67
CA LEU A 196 -2.61 -4.62 -5.06
C LEU A 196 -2.75 -3.13 -5.38
N LEU A 197 -2.37 -2.24 -4.46
CA LEU A 197 -2.48 -0.78 -4.67
C LEU A 197 -1.65 -0.30 -5.87
N ARG A 198 -0.49 -0.91 -6.16
CA ARG A 198 0.29 -0.63 -7.39
C ARG A 198 -0.48 -1.03 -8.65
N LEU A 199 -1.15 -2.19 -8.63
CA LEU A 199 -1.99 -2.64 -9.75
C LEU A 199 -3.16 -1.69 -9.96
N LEU A 200 -3.89 -1.35 -8.89
CA LEU A 200 -5.02 -0.42 -8.96
C LEU A 200 -4.58 0.95 -9.46
N ASN A 201 -3.40 1.43 -9.06
CA ASN A 201 -2.81 2.66 -9.58
C ASN A 201 -2.52 2.61 -11.08
N GLY A 202 -2.05 1.46 -11.59
CA GLY A 202 -1.82 1.23 -13.01
C GLY A 202 -3.13 1.17 -13.81
N LEU A 203 -4.15 0.50 -13.29
CA LEU A 203 -5.50 0.44 -13.88
C LEU A 203 -6.18 1.82 -13.90
N SER A 204 -5.89 2.66 -12.90
CA SER A 204 -6.56 3.94 -12.71
C SER A 204 -5.91 5.12 -13.45
N ARG A 205 -4.99 4.84 -14.39
CA ARG A 205 -4.16 5.86 -15.07
C ARG A 205 -4.95 6.91 -15.84
N SER A 206 -6.05 6.55 -16.48
CA SER A 206 -6.86 7.48 -17.28
C SER A 206 -8.34 7.35 -16.93
N ALA A 207 -9.12 8.38 -17.24
CA ALA A 207 -10.57 8.33 -17.07
C ALA A 207 -11.19 7.17 -17.86
N SER A 208 -10.69 6.89 -19.06
CA SER A 208 -11.15 5.78 -19.90
C SER A 208 -10.88 4.39 -19.29
N THR A 209 -9.70 4.16 -18.68
CA THR A 209 -9.43 2.87 -18.01
C THR A 209 -10.21 2.72 -16.71
N ARG A 210 -10.40 3.81 -15.94
CA ARG A 210 -11.29 3.82 -14.77
C ARG A 210 -12.74 3.49 -15.15
N LYS A 211 -13.26 4.09 -16.22
CA LYS A 211 -14.60 3.80 -16.75
C LYS A 211 -14.72 2.34 -17.18
N ARG A 212 -13.75 1.82 -17.92
CA ARG A 212 -13.73 0.41 -18.35
C ARG A 212 -13.67 -0.55 -17.16
N TRP A 213 -12.87 -0.24 -16.13
CA TRP A 213 -12.81 -1.07 -14.92
C TRP A 213 -14.17 -1.13 -14.21
N ARG A 214 -14.83 0.03 -14.00
CA ARG A 214 -16.18 0.09 -13.42
C ARG A 214 -17.21 -0.72 -14.20
N GLN A 215 -17.14 -0.68 -15.54
CA GLN A 215 -18.07 -1.40 -16.40
C GLN A 215 -17.82 -2.92 -16.43
N ALA A 216 -16.55 -3.34 -16.43
CA ALA A 216 -16.19 -4.75 -16.54
C ALA A 216 -16.28 -5.50 -15.20
N PHE A 217 -15.97 -4.83 -14.09
CA PHE A 217 -15.93 -5.44 -12.74
C PHE A 217 -16.55 -4.51 -11.69
N PRO A 218 -17.85 -4.19 -11.78
CA PRO A 218 -18.49 -3.18 -10.94
C PRO A 218 -18.35 -3.47 -9.43
N THR A 219 -18.66 -4.70 -9.01
CA THR A 219 -18.58 -5.12 -7.61
C THR A 219 -17.16 -5.02 -7.06
N SER A 220 -16.19 -5.60 -7.78
CA SER A 220 -14.79 -5.60 -7.35
C SER A 220 -14.17 -4.22 -7.38
N ALA A 221 -14.56 -3.35 -8.33
CA ALA A 221 -14.13 -1.96 -8.33
C ALA A 221 -14.57 -1.24 -7.04
N VAL A 222 -15.84 -1.36 -6.66
CA VAL A 222 -16.38 -0.74 -5.44
C VAL A 222 -15.69 -1.29 -4.18
N VAL A 223 -15.60 -2.63 -4.07
CA VAL A 223 -14.98 -3.27 -2.91
C VAL A 223 -13.51 -2.89 -2.77
N LEU A 224 -12.72 -2.97 -3.84
CA LEU A 224 -11.29 -2.68 -3.77
C LEU A 224 -11.01 -1.19 -3.53
N MET A 225 -11.86 -0.29 -4.03
CA MET A 225 -11.74 1.14 -3.74
C MET A 225 -12.11 1.48 -2.29
N GLU A 226 -13.20 0.92 -1.75
CA GLU A 226 -13.54 1.09 -0.33
C GLU A 226 -12.45 0.53 0.58
N GLN A 227 -11.93 -0.65 0.26
CA GLN A 227 -10.84 -1.24 1.03
C GLN A 227 -9.57 -0.41 0.94
N SER A 228 -9.27 0.22 -0.20
CA SER A 228 -8.16 1.18 -0.32
C SER A 228 -8.34 2.39 0.62
N ARG A 229 -9.56 2.92 0.79
CA ARG A 229 -9.87 3.99 1.77
C ARG A 229 -9.66 3.52 3.20
N GLN A 230 -10.11 2.31 3.52
CA GLN A 230 -9.96 1.73 4.86
C GLN A 230 -8.51 1.41 5.21
N LEU A 231 -7.72 0.93 4.24
CA LEU A 231 -6.28 0.71 4.36
C LEU A 231 -5.54 2.02 4.64
N LEU A 232 -5.84 3.08 3.87
CA LEU A 232 -5.27 4.40 4.09
C LEU A 232 -5.57 4.88 5.52
N ARG A 233 -6.85 4.86 5.91
CA ARG A 233 -7.30 5.26 7.26
C ARG A 233 -6.50 4.54 8.34
N ARG A 234 -6.42 3.21 8.24
CA ARG A 234 -5.75 2.40 9.25
C ARG A 234 -4.25 2.65 9.28
N ALA A 235 -3.59 2.72 8.13
CA ALA A 235 -2.17 3.01 8.04
C ALA A 235 -1.85 4.37 8.67
N CYS A 236 -2.56 5.42 8.29
CA CYS A 236 -2.45 6.75 8.88
C CYS A 236 -2.64 6.77 10.40
N THR A 237 -3.66 6.06 10.90
CA THR A 237 -3.94 6.00 12.35
C THR A 237 -2.82 5.28 13.11
N LEU A 238 -2.31 4.16 12.58
CA LEU A 238 -1.18 3.43 13.18
C LEU A 238 0.08 4.29 13.22
N LEU A 239 0.42 4.96 12.11
CA LEU A 239 1.58 5.85 12.03
C LEU A 239 1.45 7.04 12.99
N GLY A 240 0.27 7.68 13.02
CA GLY A 240 -0.02 8.76 13.96
C GLY A 240 0.13 8.34 15.43
N SER A 241 -0.35 7.13 15.77
CA SER A 241 -0.21 6.58 17.12
C SER A 241 1.26 6.37 17.52
N SER A 242 2.11 5.91 16.59
CA SER A 242 3.55 5.76 16.80
C SER A 242 4.26 7.11 17.05
N SER A 243 3.96 8.16 16.26
CA SER A 243 4.55 9.49 16.49
C SER A 243 4.22 10.02 17.88
N THR A 244 2.97 9.91 18.33
CA THR A 244 2.58 10.34 19.68
C THR A 244 3.29 9.60 20.81
N GLU A 245 3.72 8.36 20.57
CA GLU A 245 4.46 7.57 21.55
C GLU A 245 5.93 7.99 21.62
N LYS A 246 6.58 8.18 20.45
CA LYS A 246 7.98 8.59 20.37
C LYS A 246 8.22 9.95 21.03
N ASN A 247 7.26 10.87 20.85
CA ASN A 247 7.30 12.25 21.36
C ASN A 247 6.91 12.41 22.85
N ARG A 248 6.71 11.31 23.61
CA ARG A 248 6.45 11.39 25.07
C ARG A 248 7.67 11.86 25.85
N SER A 249 7.42 12.67 26.88
CA SER A 249 8.46 13.16 27.78
C SER A 249 9.10 12.02 28.60
N PRO A 250 10.37 12.13 29.03
CA PRO A 250 11.04 11.11 29.85
C PRO A 250 10.32 10.80 31.16
N VAL A 251 9.75 11.82 31.80
CA VAL A 251 8.97 11.71 33.05
C VAL A 251 7.68 10.89 32.82
N GLU A 252 7.01 11.08 31.68
CA GLU A 252 5.85 10.26 31.31
C GLU A 252 6.25 8.83 30.96
N LYS A 253 7.43 8.60 30.36
CA LYS A 253 7.97 7.27 30.05
C LYS A 253 8.30 6.46 31.32
N GLU A 254 8.87 7.10 32.34
CA GLU A 254 9.20 6.44 33.63
C GLU A 254 7.95 6.03 34.42
N VAL A 255 6.96 6.92 34.53
CA VAL A 255 5.65 6.62 35.14
C VAL A 255 4.93 5.49 34.40
N TRP A 256 5.13 5.39 33.09
CA TRP A 256 4.56 4.36 32.22
C TRP A 256 5.23 2.99 32.40
N HIS A 257 6.57 2.93 32.42
CA HIS A 257 7.32 1.68 32.68
C HIS A 257 7.10 1.12 34.09
N ALA A 258 6.84 1.98 35.08
CA ALA A 258 6.47 1.55 36.42
C ALA A 258 5.07 0.91 36.47
N ARG A 259 4.13 1.37 35.63
CA ARG A 259 2.74 0.86 35.55
C ARG A 259 2.56 -0.33 34.62
N SER A 260 3.38 -0.49 33.57
CA SER A 260 3.32 -1.69 32.71
C SER A 260 3.82 -2.95 33.42
N LYS A 261 4.80 -2.79 34.34
CA LYS A 261 5.29 -3.89 35.20
C LYS A 261 4.26 -4.38 36.22
N SER A 262 3.28 -3.56 36.63
CA SER A 262 2.26 -3.97 37.61
C SER A 262 1.11 -4.76 37.01
N VAL A 263 0.89 -4.70 35.69
CA VAL A 263 -0.17 -5.46 35.00
C VAL A 263 0.25 -6.91 34.72
N ASN A 264 1.55 -7.22 34.74
CA ASN A 264 2.07 -8.59 34.58
C ASN A 264 2.14 -9.41 35.89
N LYS A 265 1.55 -8.93 36.99
CA LYS A 265 1.43 -9.68 38.26
C LYS A 265 -0.02 -9.68 38.76
N GLY A 266 -0.74 -10.78 38.53
CA GLY A 266 -2.10 -11.06 39.03
C GLY A 266 -2.87 -12.00 38.09
N THR A 267 -2.56 -13.29 37.99
CA THR A 267 -2.90 -14.43 38.89
C THR A 267 -4.28 -15.05 38.63
N ILE A 268 -4.23 -16.33 38.26
CA ILE A 268 -5.26 -17.36 38.33
C ILE A 268 -5.75 -17.52 39.77
N ASN A 269 -7.04 -17.26 40.07
CA ASN A 269 -7.88 -18.00 41.02
C ASN A 269 -9.27 -17.34 41.17
N GLY A 270 -10.28 -18.17 41.39
CA GLY A 270 -11.70 -17.83 41.24
C GLY A 270 -12.40 -17.11 42.38
N GLY A 271 -13.69 -16.86 42.14
CA GLY A 271 -14.71 -16.58 43.17
C GLY A 271 -15.02 -15.11 43.44
N GLY A 272 -16.15 -14.64 42.92
CA GLY A 272 -17.04 -13.72 43.65
C GLY A 272 -17.00 -12.22 43.32
N SER A 273 -18.18 -11.76 42.91
CA SER A 273 -18.78 -10.44 43.17
C SER A 273 -18.80 -9.40 42.05
N LEU A 274 -20.03 -9.12 41.63
CA LEU A 274 -20.49 -8.01 40.80
C LEU A 274 -20.12 -6.67 41.43
N VAL A 275 -19.33 -5.86 40.72
CA VAL A 275 -19.41 -4.40 40.82
C VAL A 275 -19.48 -3.83 39.42
N SER A 276 -20.70 -3.49 39.02
CA SER A 276 -20.99 -2.60 37.90
C SER A 276 -20.29 -1.26 38.13
N ARG A 277 -19.38 -0.86 37.25
CA ARG A 277 -18.96 0.54 37.11
C ARG A 277 -19.46 1.09 35.79
N SER A 278 -20.40 2.02 35.88
CA SER A 278 -20.92 2.88 34.82
C SER A 278 -19.81 3.56 34.00
N PRO A 279 -20.08 3.96 32.75
CA PRO A 279 -19.06 4.45 31.84
C PRO A 279 -18.55 5.82 32.31
N ARG A 280 -17.23 5.92 32.55
CA ARG A 280 -16.58 7.20 32.80
C ARG A 280 -16.54 8.00 31.49
N SER A 281 -16.97 9.26 31.59
CA SER A 281 -16.87 10.31 30.57
C SER A 281 -15.50 10.32 29.84
N PRO A 282 -15.47 10.49 28.50
CA PRO A 282 -14.25 10.34 27.68
C PRO A 282 -13.33 11.57 27.68
N ARG A 283 -13.39 12.47 28.68
CA ARG A 283 -12.77 13.81 28.60
C ARG A 283 -11.47 13.99 29.40
N SER A 284 -10.74 12.93 29.71
CA SER A 284 -9.43 13.03 30.39
C SER A 284 -8.27 12.62 29.46
N PRO A 285 -7.31 13.52 29.16
CA PRO A 285 -6.17 13.24 28.28
C PRO A 285 -5.25 12.11 28.77
N SER A 286 -5.32 11.76 30.07
CA SER A 286 -4.53 10.67 30.67
C SER A 286 -5.01 9.26 30.31
N SER A 287 -6.27 9.09 29.87
CA SER A 287 -6.82 7.78 29.45
C SER A 287 -6.46 7.39 28.01
N PHE A 288 -6.15 8.39 27.18
CA PHE A 288 -5.76 8.22 25.77
C PHE A 288 -4.30 7.78 25.60
N ALA A 289 -3.46 7.90 26.63
CA ALA A 289 -2.04 7.55 26.51
C ALA A 289 -1.80 6.03 26.51
N TYR A 290 -2.64 5.23 27.16
CA TYR A 290 -2.47 3.76 27.16
C TYR A 290 -2.94 3.09 25.86
N SER A 291 -3.80 3.76 25.06
CA SER A 291 -4.35 3.20 23.83
C SER A 291 -3.38 3.20 22.63
N CYS A 292 -2.32 4.01 22.62
CA CYS A 292 -1.50 4.17 21.41
C CYS A 292 -0.53 2.99 21.15
N GLN A 293 0.14 2.47 22.19
CA GLN A 293 1.05 1.31 22.04
C GLN A 293 0.27 -0.01 21.95
N THR A 294 -0.94 -0.06 22.53
CA THR A 294 -1.88 -1.18 22.33
C THR A 294 -2.38 -1.23 20.89
N LEU A 295 -2.58 -0.10 20.21
CA LEU A 295 -3.04 -0.09 18.82
C LEU A 295 -2.08 -0.81 17.85
N LEU A 296 -0.77 -0.54 17.88
CA LEU A 296 0.19 -1.26 17.02
C LEU A 296 0.20 -2.76 17.35
N HIS A 297 0.22 -3.13 18.64
CA HIS A 297 0.18 -4.52 19.07
C HIS A 297 -1.14 -5.24 18.71
N ASP A 298 -2.26 -4.52 18.72
CA ASP A 298 -3.58 -5.07 18.44
C ASP A 298 -3.81 -5.27 16.94
N HIS A 299 -3.18 -4.42 16.13
CA HIS A 299 -3.38 -4.36 14.68
C HIS A 299 -2.24 -4.95 13.86
N LEU A 300 -1.03 -5.10 14.40
CA LEU A 300 0.10 -5.77 13.75
C LEU A 300 0.34 -7.14 14.41
N ARG A 301 0.71 -8.14 13.60
CA ARG A 301 0.98 -9.50 14.09
C ARG A 301 2.27 -10.04 13.50
N ALA A 302 3.26 -10.22 14.37
CA ALA A 302 4.46 -11.01 14.07
C ALA A 302 4.08 -12.50 13.99
N VAL A 303 4.47 -13.16 12.90
CA VAL A 303 4.10 -14.55 12.61
C VAL A 303 5.33 -15.46 12.68
N ARG A 304 6.44 -15.05 12.08
CA ARG A 304 7.69 -15.83 12.10
C ARG A 304 8.39 -15.69 13.44
N ASP A 305 9.12 -16.72 13.85
CA ASP A 305 9.81 -16.69 15.15
C ASP A 305 10.93 -15.65 15.22
N VAL A 306 11.49 -15.27 14.06
CA VAL A 306 12.46 -14.16 13.98
C VAL A 306 11.78 -12.83 14.26
N GLU A 307 10.56 -12.62 13.75
CA GLU A 307 9.75 -11.41 13.98
C GLU A 307 9.35 -11.33 15.45
N LYS A 308 8.88 -12.45 16.03
CA LYS A 308 8.50 -12.53 17.45
C LYS A 308 9.68 -12.27 18.40
N ARG A 309 10.89 -12.71 18.03
CA ARG A 309 12.11 -12.45 18.81
C ARG A 309 12.62 -11.01 18.68
N LYS A 310 12.29 -10.33 17.59
CA LYS A 310 12.77 -8.97 17.27
C LYS A 310 11.60 -8.01 17.03
N LEU A 311 10.67 -7.91 17.98
CA LEU A 311 9.43 -7.12 17.82
C LEU A 311 9.66 -5.63 17.54
N SER A 312 10.69 -5.01 18.15
CA SER A 312 11.00 -3.61 17.89
C SER A 312 11.43 -3.36 16.44
N ALA A 313 12.31 -4.21 15.91
CA ALA A 313 12.74 -4.15 14.52
C ALA A 313 11.58 -4.44 13.56
N PHE A 314 10.72 -5.42 13.91
CA PHE A 314 9.51 -5.71 13.16
C PHE A 314 8.58 -4.49 13.09
N HIS A 315 8.31 -3.80 14.21
CA HIS A 315 7.46 -2.60 14.18
C HIS A 315 8.06 -1.46 13.34
N GLN A 316 9.37 -1.24 13.41
CA GLN A 316 10.05 -0.23 12.59
C GLN A 316 9.99 -0.54 11.08
N GLU A 317 10.15 -1.82 10.72
CA GLU A 317 9.97 -2.28 9.34
C GLU A 317 8.53 -2.05 8.90
N MET A 318 7.55 -2.47 9.71
CA MET A 318 6.13 -2.30 9.40
C MET A 318 5.71 -0.83 9.30
N GLU A 319 6.27 0.07 10.11
CA GLU A 319 6.09 1.52 9.95
C GLU A 319 6.52 2.00 8.56
N THR A 320 7.68 1.53 8.08
CA THR A 320 8.20 1.88 6.75
C THR A 320 7.28 1.35 5.65
N GLU A 321 6.83 0.11 5.79
CA GLU A 321 5.90 -0.52 4.84
C GLU A 321 4.51 0.15 4.85
N LEU A 322 4.05 0.67 5.99
CA LEU A 322 2.80 1.42 6.11
C LEU A 322 2.90 2.80 5.46
N VAL A 323 4.06 3.47 5.50
CA VAL A 323 4.29 4.72 4.76
C VAL A 323 4.11 4.50 3.26
N GLU A 324 4.60 3.38 2.72
CA GLU A 324 4.39 3.02 1.32
C GLU A 324 2.91 2.74 1.00
N VAL A 325 2.16 2.11 1.92
CA VAL A 325 0.70 1.95 1.80
C VAL A 325 0.01 3.31 1.73
N VAL A 326 0.37 4.25 2.61
CA VAL A 326 -0.16 5.62 2.60
C VAL A 326 0.12 6.29 1.26
N ARG A 327 1.36 6.23 0.76
CA ARG A 327 1.72 6.81 -0.54
C ARG A 327 0.88 6.24 -1.67
N LEU A 328 0.82 4.91 -1.78
CA LEU A 328 0.11 4.23 -2.87
C LEU A 328 -1.39 4.46 -2.82
N ALA A 329 -2.00 4.41 -1.63
CA ALA A 329 -3.43 4.64 -1.46
C ALA A 329 -3.78 6.12 -1.70
N SER A 330 -2.97 7.06 -1.22
CA SER A 330 -3.17 8.49 -1.48
C SER A 330 -3.08 8.83 -2.97
N LEU A 331 -2.11 8.24 -3.68
CA LEU A 331 -1.99 8.39 -5.14
C LEU A 331 -3.20 7.80 -5.89
N LEU A 332 -3.67 6.62 -5.46
CA LEU A 332 -4.84 5.97 -6.05
C LEU A 332 -6.07 6.87 -5.86
N LEU A 333 -6.39 7.22 -4.61
CA LEU A 333 -7.56 8.02 -4.28
C LEU A 333 -7.52 9.39 -4.96
N SER A 334 -6.34 10.01 -5.10
CA SER A 334 -6.20 11.28 -5.83
C SER A 334 -6.66 11.20 -7.28
N LYS A 335 -6.49 10.04 -7.95
CA LYS A 335 -6.96 9.81 -9.34
C LYS A 335 -8.48 9.62 -9.43
N TRP A 336 -9.12 9.25 -8.33
CA TRP A 336 -10.55 8.95 -8.25
C TRP A 336 -11.37 10.05 -7.59
N THR A 337 -10.75 10.89 -6.76
CA THR A 337 -11.36 12.13 -6.27
C THR A 337 -11.53 13.07 -7.47
N ALA A 338 -12.75 13.52 -7.74
CA ALA A 338 -13.01 14.46 -8.82
C ALA A 338 -12.20 15.76 -8.67
N SER A 339 -11.91 16.41 -9.79
CA SER A 339 -11.50 17.81 -9.79
C SER A 339 -12.73 18.72 -9.91
N PRO A 340 -12.76 19.91 -9.28
CA PRO A 340 -13.79 20.93 -9.55
C PRO A 340 -13.88 21.32 -11.04
N THR A 341 -12.79 21.11 -11.79
CA THR A 341 -12.71 21.36 -13.24
C THR A 341 -13.19 20.19 -14.10
N ASP A 342 -13.46 19.01 -13.52
CA ASP A 342 -13.94 17.83 -14.24
C ASP A 342 -15.44 17.99 -14.55
N ARG A 343 -15.76 18.95 -15.42
CA ARG A 343 -17.12 19.16 -15.99
C ARG A 343 -17.60 17.97 -16.83
N ASP A 344 -16.72 17.00 -17.10
CA ASP A 344 -16.99 15.75 -17.80
C ASP A 344 -17.58 14.65 -16.90
N ALA A 345 -17.96 14.96 -15.65
CA ALA A 345 -18.82 14.10 -14.84
C ALA A 345 -20.24 13.93 -15.44
N ILE A 346 -20.46 14.32 -16.70
CA ILE A 346 -21.71 14.10 -17.42
C ILE A 346 -21.67 12.70 -18.02
N VAL A 347 -22.39 11.77 -17.40
CA VAL A 347 -22.68 10.45 -17.97
C VAL A 347 -23.94 10.56 -18.81
N VAL A 348 -23.87 10.09 -20.05
CA VAL A 348 -25.06 9.96 -20.90
C VAL A 348 -25.70 8.61 -20.62
N VAL A 349 -26.88 8.63 -19.98
CA VAL A 349 -27.73 7.45 -19.78
C VAL A 349 -28.95 7.63 -20.68
N ASP A 350 -29.19 6.69 -21.59
CA ASP A 350 -30.33 6.71 -22.53
C ASP A 350 -30.46 8.02 -23.34
N GLY A 351 -29.34 8.63 -23.72
CA GLY A 351 -29.31 9.88 -24.50
C GLY A 351 -29.47 11.17 -23.69
N VAL A 352 -29.71 11.07 -22.37
CA VAL A 352 -29.81 12.21 -21.45
C VAL A 352 -28.47 12.42 -20.74
N ARG A 353 -28.00 13.68 -20.73
CA ARG A 353 -26.80 14.09 -19.99
C ARG A 353 -27.12 14.19 -18.50
N CYS A 354 -26.67 13.21 -17.70
CA CYS A 354 -26.81 13.17 -16.24
C CYS A 354 -25.47 13.45 -15.58
N VAL A 355 -25.44 14.20 -14.48
CA VAL A 355 -24.21 14.35 -13.67
C VAL A 355 -24.03 13.10 -12.83
N ASP A 356 -22.85 12.49 -12.89
CA ASP A 356 -22.42 11.37 -12.07
C ASP A 356 -22.15 11.88 -10.65
N GLU A 357 -23.21 11.94 -9.86
CA GLU A 357 -23.17 12.37 -8.46
C GLU A 357 -22.17 11.53 -7.65
N GLU A 358 -21.97 10.25 -7.99
CA GLU A 358 -21.01 9.37 -7.30
C GLU A 358 -19.56 9.84 -7.48
N GLN A 359 -19.21 10.42 -8.63
CA GLN A 359 -17.86 10.96 -8.87
C GLN A 359 -17.59 12.27 -8.13
N LEU A 360 -18.64 13.07 -7.87
CA LEU A 360 -18.51 14.36 -7.19
C LEU A 360 -18.50 14.24 -5.66
N VAL A 361 -18.86 13.08 -5.10
CA VAL A 361 -18.79 12.81 -3.67
C VAL A 361 -17.32 12.68 -3.23
N PRO A 362 -16.86 13.45 -2.23
CA PRO A 362 -15.53 13.30 -1.70
C PRO A 362 -15.25 11.90 -1.14
N LEU A 363 -14.17 11.27 -1.61
CA LEU A 363 -13.77 9.93 -1.15
C LEU A 363 -13.24 9.94 0.29
N LEU A 364 -12.89 11.08 0.86
CA LEU A 364 -12.53 11.19 2.27
C LEU A 364 -13.53 12.09 2.97
N ALA A 365 -13.84 11.81 4.24
CA ALA A 365 -14.64 12.68 5.08
C ALA A 365 -13.86 13.94 5.49
N PHE A 366 -14.56 15.06 5.66
CA PHE A 366 -13.99 16.26 6.27
C PHE A 366 -13.92 16.10 7.79
N ILE A 367 -12.89 15.40 8.27
CA ILE A 367 -12.66 15.11 9.69
C ILE A 367 -11.29 15.65 10.09
N PRO A 368 -11.19 16.49 11.14
CA PRO A 368 -9.92 17.08 11.53
C PRO A 368 -8.94 16.06 12.17
N PRO A 369 -7.64 16.39 12.27
CA PRO A 369 -6.63 15.48 12.82
C PRO A 369 -6.93 15.01 14.25
N SER A 370 -7.57 15.83 15.08
CA SER A 370 -7.96 15.49 16.45
C SER A 370 -8.94 14.31 16.53
N GLU A 371 -9.88 14.23 15.58
CA GLU A 371 -10.90 13.17 15.51
C GLU A 371 -10.42 11.93 14.74
N ALA A 372 -9.50 12.13 13.79
CA ALA A 372 -8.91 11.06 12.97
C ALA A 372 -8.00 10.09 13.76
N ARG A 373 -7.71 10.36 15.03
CA ARG A 373 -6.85 9.48 15.87
C ARG A 373 -7.51 8.15 16.24
N SER A 374 -8.82 8.04 16.05
CA SER A 374 -9.59 6.84 16.42
C SER A 374 -9.69 5.84 15.26
N MET A 375 -9.44 4.56 15.55
CA MET A 375 -9.70 3.43 14.64
C MET A 375 -11.19 3.22 14.32
N ASN A 376 -12.09 3.97 14.93
CA ASN A 376 -13.53 3.93 14.64
C ASN A 376 -13.99 5.15 13.83
N SER A 377 -13.11 6.11 13.57
CA SER A 377 -13.43 7.26 12.72
C SER A 377 -13.62 6.84 11.25
N ARG A 378 -14.32 7.65 10.46
CA ARG A 378 -14.45 7.41 9.01
C ARG A 378 -13.14 7.82 8.31
N PRO A 379 -12.75 7.19 7.18
CA PRO A 379 -11.60 7.64 6.40
C PRO A 379 -11.75 9.12 6.03
N GLY A 380 -10.77 9.95 6.38
CA GLY A 380 -10.95 11.40 6.36
C GLY A 380 -9.64 12.19 6.26
N LEU A 381 -9.74 13.48 5.92
CA LEU A 381 -8.62 14.39 5.69
C LEU A 381 -7.61 14.42 6.84
N GLY A 382 -8.05 14.38 8.10
CA GLY A 382 -7.18 14.39 9.28
C GLY A 382 -6.23 13.18 9.36
N HIS A 383 -6.57 12.06 8.73
CA HIS A 383 -5.67 10.89 8.64
C HIS A 383 -4.42 11.21 7.82
N LEU A 384 -4.56 12.00 6.76
CA LEU A 384 -3.43 12.44 5.94
C LEU A 384 -2.49 13.31 6.79
N SER A 385 -3.03 14.21 7.60
CA SER A 385 -2.24 15.02 8.54
C SER A 385 -1.45 14.18 9.54
N LEU A 386 -2.08 13.15 10.13
CA LEU A 386 -1.39 12.23 11.05
C LEU A 386 -0.21 11.50 10.39
N ALA A 387 -0.39 11.05 9.14
CA ALA A 387 0.68 10.39 8.41
C ALA A 387 1.79 11.37 8.01
N MET A 388 1.45 12.56 7.52
CA MET A 388 2.43 13.58 7.15
C MET A 388 3.30 14.00 8.35
N ASP A 389 2.72 14.23 9.53
CA ASP A 389 3.48 14.52 10.75
C ASP A 389 4.46 13.39 11.09
N PHE A 390 4.00 12.13 11.08
CA PHE A 390 4.87 10.99 11.36
C PHE A 390 6.01 10.85 10.34
N ILE A 391 5.72 11.04 9.06
CA ILE A 391 6.72 10.91 7.99
C ILE A 391 7.76 12.02 8.10
N LEU A 392 7.33 13.24 8.43
CA LEU A 392 8.22 14.36 8.67
C LEU A 392 9.10 14.11 9.92
N ASP A 393 8.54 13.60 11.01
CA ASP A 393 9.31 13.19 12.20
C ASP A 393 10.40 12.16 11.84
N GLN A 394 10.06 11.17 11.00
CA GLN A 394 11.01 10.14 10.54
C GLN A 394 12.10 10.69 9.62
N LEU A 395 11.78 11.67 8.77
CA LEU A 395 12.76 12.32 7.89
C LEU A 395 13.77 13.12 8.71
N LEU A 396 13.29 13.90 9.68
CA LEU A 396 14.14 14.76 10.52
C LEU A 396 14.99 13.92 11.51
N ALA A 397 14.47 12.80 12.02
CA ALA A 397 15.20 11.96 12.99
C ALA A 397 16.30 11.07 12.38
N LYS A 398 16.28 10.82 11.05
CA LYS A 398 17.22 9.91 10.38
C LYS A 398 18.57 10.56 9.99
N GLU A 399 18.74 11.87 10.23
CA GLU A 399 19.98 12.60 9.96
C GLU A 399 21.08 12.30 11.00
N ASP A 400 20.72 12.06 12.27
CA ASP A 400 21.65 12.01 13.40
C ASP A 400 22.65 10.81 13.37
N THR A 401 22.53 9.88 12.41
CA THR A 401 23.33 8.64 12.45
C THR A 401 24.10 8.24 11.20
N ARG A 402 23.93 8.85 10.00
CA ARG A 402 24.63 8.35 8.79
C ARG A 402 24.96 9.42 7.74
N SER A 403 26.25 9.68 7.53
CA SER A 403 26.80 10.46 6.42
C SER A 403 26.94 9.60 5.15
N GLY A 404 26.47 10.10 3.99
CA GLY A 404 26.76 9.52 2.68
C GLY A 404 25.66 9.62 1.62
N SER A 405 26.04 9.69 0.34
CA SER A 405 25.20 9.88 -0.86
C SER A 405 24.13 8.80 -1.12
N GLN A 406 24.12 7.70 -0.35
CA GLN A 406 23.04 6.71 -0.33
C GLN A 406 21.73 7.25 0.30
N ASN A 407 21.76 8.45 0.87
CA ASN A 407 20.61 9.10 1.51
C ASN A 407 19.49 9.56 0.54
N MET A 408 19.80 9.91 -0.71
CA MET A 408 18.82 10.60 -1.57
C MET A 408 17.67 9.69 -2.02
N GLU A 409 17.97 8.45 -2.44
CA GLU A 409 16.97 7.48 -2.91
C GLU A 409 16.12 6.92 -1.75
N MET A 410 16.72 6.81 -0.56
CA MET A 410 16.05 6.36 0.67
C MET A 410 15.11 7.44 1.26
N ARG A 411 15.38 8.73 1.00
CA ARG A 411 14.53 9.88 1.38
C ARG A 411 13.37 10.11 0.38
N LEU A 412 13.53 9.68 -0.86
CA LEU A 412 12.55 9.91 -1.94
C LEU A 412 11.18 9.27 -1.66
N ALA A 413 11.14 8.05 -1.10
CA ALA A 413 9.88 7.37 -0.84
C ALA A 413 9.03 8.07 0.24
N PRO A 414 9.61 8.46 1.41
CA PRO A 414 8.94 9.32 2.38
C PRO A 414 8.47 10.68 1.82
N THR A 415 9.29 11.40 1.04
CA THR A 415 8.88 12.71 0.49
C THR A 415 7.74 12.56 -0.51
N ASN A 416 7.82 11.56 -1.41
CA ASN A 416 6.73 11.22 -2.32
C ASN A 416 5.43 10.82 -1.58
N ALA A 417 5.55 10.26 -0.37
CA ALA A 417 4.38 9.95 0.47
C ALA A 417 3.73 11.22 1.01
N ILE A 418 4.52 12.22 1.42
CA ILE A 418 4.03 13.56 1.78
C ILE A 418 3.31 14.17 0.59
N ASP A 419 3.96 14.27 -0.58
CA ASP A 419 3.37 14.91 -1.77
C ASP A 419 2.06 14.25 -2.20
N ALA A 420 1.98 12.92 -2.15
CA ALA A 420 0.75 12.19 -2.45
C ALA A 420 -0.38 12.51 -1.44
N CYS A 421 -0.06 12.65 -0.15
CA CYS A 421 -1.02 13.03 0.88
C CYS A 421 -1.48 14.48 0.71
N VAL A 422 -0.55 15.41 0.46
CA VAL A 422 -0.81 16.82 0.23
C VAL A 422 -1.73 16.99 -1.00
N LEU A 423 -1.46 16.27 -2.09
CA LEU A 423 -2.28 16.31 -3.29
C LEU A 423 -3.71 15.80 -3.03
N LEU A 424 -3.85 14.66 -2.35
CA LEU A 424 -5.16 14.12 -2.01
C LEU A 424 -5.93 15.06 -1.08
N PHE A 425 -5.24 15.62 -0.09
CA PHE A 425 -5.80 16.60 0.84
C PHE A 425 -6.34 17.79 0.05
N LEU A 426 -5.52 18.42 -0.78
CA LEU A 426 -5.89 19.59 -1.55
C LEU A 426 -7.11 19.33 -2.44
N LYS A 427 -7.10 18.23 -3.21
CA LYS A 427 -8.24 17.88 -4.08
C LYS A 427 -9.52 17.70 -3.28
N THR A 428 -9.44 16.95 -2.20
CA THR A 428 -10.62 16.63 -1.37
C THR A 428 -11.12 17.87 -0.62
N TYR A 429 -10.21 18.66 -0.04
CA TYR A 429 -10.54 19.91 0.65
C TYR A 429 -11.25 20.89 -0.30
N ARG A 430 -10.76 21.05 -1.53
CA ARG A 430 -11.40 21.90 -2.54
C ARG A 430 -12.81 21.45 -2.89
N LEU A 431 -13.02 20.15 -3.11
CA LEU A 431 -14.37 19.63 -3.34
C LEU A 431 -15.31 19.97 -2.18
N TYR A 432 -14.84 19.83 -0.93
CA TYR A 432 -15.63 20.20 0.24
C TYR A 432 -15.93 21.70 0.30
N ALA A 433 -14.90 22.50 0.09
CA ALA A 433 -14.96 23.95 0.11
C ALA A 433 -15.89 24.54 -0.97
N ASP A 434 -16.04 23.85 -2.10
CA ASP A 434 -16.92 24.24 -3.21
C ASP A 434 -18.36 23.74 -3.02
N GLN A 435 -18.56 22.59 -2.35
CA GLN A 435 -19.87 21.92 -2.25
C GLN A 435 -20.60 22.11 -0.91
N TYR A 436 -19.88 22.43 0.18
CA TYR A 436 -20.44 22.42 1.53
C TYR A 436 -19.98 23.63 2.36
N GLU A 437 -20.81 24.03 3.32
CA GLU A 437 -20.37 24.94 4.39
C GLU A 437 -19.50 24.21 5.41
N LEU A 438 -18.25 24.64 5.51
CA LEU A 438 -17.26 23.98 6.37
C LEU A 438 -17.26 24.58 7.79
N VAL A 439 -17.31 23.67 8.77
CA VAL A 439 -17.21 24.01 10.19
C VAL A 439 -15.92 24.79 10.45
N LYS A 440 -16.06 26.02 10.97
CA LYS A 440 -14.93 26.94 11.19
C LYS A 440 -13.83 26.32 12.07
N ARG A 441 -14.21 25.64 13.16
CA ARG A 441 -13.28 24.94 14.05
C ARG A 441 -12.38 23.97 13.29
N ASP A 442 -12.97 23.14 12.44
CA ASP A 442 -12.25 22.06 11.75
C ASP A 442 -11.33 22.65 10.67
N ARG A 443 -11.78 23.72 10.00
CA ARG A 443 -10.94 24.52 9.10
C ARG A 443 -9.74 25.13 9.84
N ASP A 444 -9.98 25.76 10.99
CA ASP A 444 -8.93 26.38 11.80
C ASP A 444 -7.89 25.33 12.25
N GLU A 445 -8.33 24.10 12.55
CA GLU A 445 -7.43 23.00 12.90
C GLU A 445 -6.53 22.61 11.71
N PHE A 446 -7.08 22.50 10.50
CA PHE A 446 -6.29 22.26 9.29
C PHE A 446 -5.33 23.41 8.97
N SER A 447 -5.78 24.66 9.07
CA SER A 447 -4.94 25.84 8.88
C SER A 447 -3.80 25.89 9.90
N SER A 448 -4.07 25.56 11.16
CA SER A 448 -3.04 25.45 12.20
C SER A 448 -2.05 24.31 11.92
N PHE A 449 -2.54 23.17 11.43
CA PHE A 449 -1.70 22.05 11.04
C PHE A 449 -0.75 22.43 9.90
N PHE A 450 -1.25 22.91 8.76
CA PHE A 450 -0.42 23.21 7.59
C PHE A 450 0.57 24.35 7.85
N ARG A 451 0.19 25.36 8.64
CA ARG A 451 1.11 26.40 9.08
C ARG A 451 2.30 25.82 9.87
N ARG A 452 2.02 24.97 10.87
CA ARG A 452 3.09 24.32 11.66
C ARG A 452 3.93 23.38 10.81
N PHE A 453 3.29 22.61 9.93
CA PHE A 453 3.95 21.68 9.02
C PHE A 453 4.90 22.42 8.05
N GLY A 454 4.43 23.52 7.44
CA GLY A 454 5.22 24.35 6.53
C GLY A 454 6.40 25.04 7.21
N VAL A 455 6.23 25.50 8.45
CA VAL A 455 7.34 26.04 9.26
C VAL A 455 8.41 24.98 9.49
N ARG A 456 8.03 23.77 9.93
CA ARG A 456 8.98 22.66 10.15
C ARG A 456 9.75 22.24 8.90
N ILE A 457 9.15 22.34 7.71
CA ILE A 457 9.83 22.08 6.43
C ILE A 457 10.76 23.24 6.04
N SER A 458 10.40 24.47 6.38
CA SER A 458 11.19 25.66 6.05
C SER A 458 12.42 25.82 6.96
N GLU A 459 12.28 25.42 8.23
CA GLU A 459 13.33 25.41 9.25
C GLU A 459 14.25 24.17 9.14
N ASP A 460 14.00 23.28 8.19
CA ASP A 460 14.87 22.12 7.95
C ASP A 460 16.20 22.53 7.31
N GLU A 461 17.20 22.76 8.16
CA GLU A 461 18.58 23.05 7.75
C GLU A 461 19.32 21.82 7.19
N THR A 462 18.78 20.62 7.40
CA THR A 462 19.44 19.35 7.03
C THR A 462 19.22 18.96 5.57
N GLY A 463 18.25 19.58 4.90
CA GLY A 463 17.87 19.25 3.53
C GLY A 463 17.15 17.90 3.40
N ALA A 464 16.76 17.25 4.50
CA ALA A 464 15.97 16.02 4.50
C ALA A 464 14.63 16.15 3.76
N THR A 465 14.05 17.36 3.80
CA THR A 465 12.77 17.72 3.18
C THR A 465 12.91 18.41 1.81
N ALA A 466 14.13 18.50 1.26
CA ALA A 466 14.40 19.26 0.04
C ALA A 466 13.59 18.76 -1.19
N ALA A 467 13.19 17.50 -1.20
CA ALA A 467 12.39 16.89 -2.28
C ALA A 467 10.88 17.02 -2.09
N VAL A 468 10.39 17.62 -0.99
CA VAL A 468 8.95 17.88 -0.78
C VAL A 468 8.51 19.03 -1.70
N ASP A 469 7.36 18.88 -2.34
CA ASP A 469 6.81 19.88 -3.25
C ASP A 469 6.31 21.13 -2.50
N ARG A 470 7.18 22.14 -2.42
CA ARG A 470 6.89 23.42 -1.78
C ARG A 470 5.80 24.22 -2.51
N GLN A 471 5.65 24.06 -3.83
CA GLN A 471 4.61 24.75 -4.59
C GLN A 471 3.24 24.20 -4.22
N LEU A 472 3.13 22.88 -4.06
CA LEU A 472 1.90 22.23 -3.64
C LEU A 472 1.48 22.67 -2.22
N LEU A 473 2.43 22.81 -1.29
CA LEU A 473 2.17 23.32 0.06
C LEU A 473 1.71 24.79 0.06
N GLN A 474 2.38 25.66 -0.70
CA GLN A 474 1.97 27.06 -0.87
C GLN A 474 0.54 27.17 -1.43
N HIS A 475 0.15 26.27 -2.32
CA HIS A 475 -1.19 26.25 -2.88
C HIS A 475 -2.26 25.83 -1.86
N ILE A 476 -1.91 24.93 -0.92
CA ILE A 476 -2.79 24.63 0.22
C ILE A 476 -2.97 25.87 1.07
N ASP A 477 -1.90 26.58 1.42
CA ASP A 477 -2.00 27.80 2.23
C ASP A 477 -2.91 28.85 1.58
N LEU A 478 -2.80 29.02 0.25
CA LEU A 478 -3.68 29.91 -0.52
C LEU A 478 -5.15 29.48 -0.48
N VAL A 479 -5.43 28.16 -0.56
CA VAL A 479 -6.79 27.63 -0.52
C VAL A 479 -7.39 27.77 0.87
N LEU A 480 -6.61 27.50 1.92
CA LEU A 480 -7.03 27.63 3.31
C LEU A 480 -7.25 29.10 3.71
N ALA A 481 -6.56 30.06 3.07
CA ALA A 481 -6.67 31.49 3.37
C ALA A 481 -7.81 32.22 2.61
N ARG A 482 -8.35 31.63 1.54
CA ARG A 482 -9.37 32.27 0.67
C ARG A 482 -10.82 32.10 1.15
N GLN A 483 -11.04 31.47 2.31
CA GLN A 483 -12.36 31.15 2.88
C GLN A 483 -12.38 31.37 4.39
#